data_AF-A0A353A2X0-F1
#
_entry.id   AF-A0A353A2X0-F1
#
_cell.length_a   1.000
_cell.length_b   1.000
_cell.length_c   1.000
_cell.angle_alpha   90.00
_cell.angle_beta   90.00
_cell.angle_gamma   90.00
#
_symmetry.space_group_name_H-M   'P 1'
#
loop_
_entity.id
_entity.type
_entity.pdbx_description
1 polymer ?
#
loop_
_entity_poly.entity_id
_entity_poly.type
_entity_poly.pdbx_seq_one_letter_code
_entity_poly.pdbx_strand_id
1 'polypeptide(L)'
;MTFLAVGDIVSRVRQTLNESQVNESEFYTGADESELDRLIRSRALEALNFVHGTAEAGLLDADRTVSAVSDATPVGGGYLCAVVSLPGFSRLKSIHVGGWARALSELGDCDSPEYAKQSDPYACGTPERPVAFLCDYGVDKKIELYSLVRADTSVSVQYMVYRGALDTDATGAEGVSVSGKLVDAYVYYLAGLVLVMLNDPHADDLLNMACSLMGVQSQAKREEGGQA
;
A
#
# COMPACT_ATOMS: atom_id res chain seq x y z
N MET A 1 4.83 -11.52 0.37
CA MET A 1 5.94 -10.57 0.60
C MET A 1 7.24 -11.23 0.21
N THR A 2 8.06 -10.49 -0.52
CA THR A 2 9.42 -10.86 -0.93
C THR A 2 10.38 -9.89 -0.28
N PHE A 3 11.28 -10.41 0.55
CA PHE A 3 12.35 -9.60 1.12
C PHE A 3 13.45 -9.39 0.07
N LEU A 4 13.87 -8.13 -0.11
CA LEU A 4 14.98 -7.76 -0.96
C LEU A 4 16.05 -7.12 -0.09
N ALA A 5 17.23 -7.75 -0.01
CA ALA A 5 18.38 -7.15 0.66
C ALA A 5 18.86 -5.94 -0.13
N VAL A 6 19.44 -4.94 0.54
CA VAL A 6 19.95 -3.72 -0.12
C VAL A 6 20.91 -4.06 -1.28
N GLY A 7 21.77 -5.06 -1.12
CA GLY A 7 22.66 -5.50 -2.19
C GLY A 7 21.92 -6.00 -3.44
N ASP A 8 20.84 -6.75 -3.26
CA ASP A 8 20.00 -7.24 -4.37
C ASP A 8 19.26 -6.09 -5.05
N ILE A 9 18.77 -5.12 -4.26
CA ILE A 9 18.09 -3.92 -4.78
C ILE A 9 19.06 -3.13 -5.66
N VAL A 10 20.26 -2.84 -5.15
CA VAL A 10 21.30 -2.13 -5.89
C VAL A 10 21.65 -2.86 -7.18
N SER A 11 21.89 -4.17 -7.11
CA SER A 11 22.22 -4.97 -8.29
C SER A 11 21.12 -4.94 -9.35
N ARG A 12 19.85 -5.08 -8.95
CA ARG A 12 18.71 -5.09 -9.89
C ARG A 12 18.48 -3.71 -10.51
N VAL A 13 18.54 -2.64 -9.71
CA VAL A 13 18.38 -1.28 -10.22
C VAL A 13 19.49 -0.94 -11.21
N ARG A 14 20.75 -1.29 -10.91
CA ARG A 14 21.87 -1.11 -11.84
C ARG A 14 21.66 -1.86 -13.15
N GLN A 15 21.19 -3.10 -13.07
CA GLN A 15 20.85 -3.87 -14.26
C GLN A 15 19.78 -3.17 -15.09
N THR A 16 18.70 -2.70 -14.47
CA THR A 16 17.64 -1.96 -15.15
C THR A 16 18.17 -0.68 -15.81
N LEU A 17 18.98 0.12 -15.11
CA LEU A 17 19.57 1.35 -15.66
C LEU A 17 20.49 1.05 -16.87
N ASN A 18 21.26 -0.03 -16.81
CA ASN A 18 22.14 -0.46 -17.90
C ASN A 18 21.34 -0.94 -19.12
N GLU A 19 20.29 -1.74 -18.91
CA GLU A 19 19.44 -2.27 -19.98
C GLU A 19 18.65 -1.18 -20.69
N SER A 20 18.27 -0.12 -19.99
CA SER A 20 17.60 1.04 -20.55
C SER A 20 18.51 1.94 -21.42
N GLN A 21 19.76 1.55 -21.67
CA GLN A 21 20.75 2.31 -22.47
C GLN A 21 20.99 3.75 -22.01
N VAL A 22 20.74 4.05 -20.73
CA VAL A 22 20.95 5.39 -20.15
C VAL A 22 22.46 5.75 -20.04
N ASN A 23 23.33 4.76 -20.33
CA ASN A 23 24.78 4.83 -20.15
C ASN A 23 25.59 5.16 -21.42
N GLU A 24 25.02 5.80 -22.45
CA GLU A 24 25.84 6.47 -23.48
C GLU A 24 26.26 7.91 -23.08
N SER A 25 25.94 8.35 -21.85
CA SER A 25 26.47 9.60 -21.30
C SER A 25 27.89 9.41 -20.76
N GLU A 26 28.85 10.17 -21.28
CA GLU A 26 30.30 10.16 -20.99
C GLU A 26 30.71 10.42 -19.50
N PHE A 27 29.78 10.38 -18.55
CA PHE A 27 30.00 10.86 -17.18
C PHE A 27 30.40 9.80 -16.14
N TYR A 28 30.35 8.50 -16.45
CA TYR A 28 30.48 7.46 -15.41
C TYR A 28 31.85 6.76 -15.45
N THR A 29 32.79 7.23 -14.62
CA THR A 29 34.09 6.56 -14.46
C THR A 29 34.38 6.24 -12.99
N GLY A 30 33.94 5.07 -12.53
CA GLY A 30 34.48 4.32 -11.37
C GLY A 30 34.32 4.90 -9.96
N ALA A 31 34.43 6.21 -9.75
CA ALA A 31 34.12 6.89 -8.49
C ALA A 31 32.59 7.04 -8.29
N ASP A 32 31.87 7.23 -9.41
CA ASP A 32 30.41 7.42 -9.47
C ASP A 32 29.63 6.16 -9.07
N GLU A 33 30.24 4.98 -9.14
CA GLU A 33 29.55 3.72 -8.83
C GLU A 33 29.17 3.62 -7.35
N SER A 34 30.05 4.09 -6.47
CA SER A 34 29.76 4.16 -5.04
C SER A 34 28.73 5.24 -4.69
N GLU A 35 28.63 6.29 -5.52
CA GLU A 35 27.66 7.36 -5.38
C GLU A 35 26.27 6.90 -5.85
N LEU A 36 26.21 6.18 -6.96
CA LEU A 36 24.99 5.55 -7.47
C LEU A 36 24.40 4.57 -6.46
N ASP A 37 25.24 3.69 -5.87
CA ASP A 37 24.80 2.75 -4.85
C ASP A 37 24.22 3.47 -3.61
N ARG A 38 24.84 4.59 -3.20
CA ARG A 38 24.33 5.44 -2.10
C ARG A 38 23.01 6.09 -2.46
N LEU A 39 22.87 6.59 -3.69
CA LEU A 39 21.65 7.21 -4.18
C LEU A 39 20.49 6.21 -4.20
N ILE A 40 20.72 5.01 -4.76
CA ILE A 40 19.76 3.90 -4.76
C ILE A 40 19.32 3.57 -3.32
N ARG A 41 20.29 3.39 -2.40
CA ARG A 41 19.99 3.06 -0.99
C ARG A 41 19.18 4.16 -0.31
N SER A 42 19.47 5.43 -0.59
CA SER A 42 18.77 6.57 0.04
C SER A 42 17.29 6.66 -0.36
N ARG A 43 16.92 6.12 -1.53
CA ARG A 43 15.56 6.19 -2.10
C ARG A 43 14.78 4.88 -2.00
N ALA A 44 15.40 3.81 -1.51
CA ALA A 44 14.78 2.50 -1.40
C ALA A 44 13.46 2.51 -0.60
N LEU A 45 13.39 3.28 0.50
CA LEU A 45 12.18 3.39 1.32
C LEU A 45 11.11 4.30 0.69
N GLU A 46 11.53 5.38 0.05
CA GLU A 46 10.62 6.28 -0.66
C GLU A 46 9.89 5.52 -1.77
N ALA A 47 10.64 4.78 -2.59
CA ALA A 47 10.10 3.92 -3.62
C ALA A 47 9.13 2.87 -3.07
N LEU A 48 9.47 2.24 -1.94
CA LEU A 48 8.63 1.21 -1.32
C LEU A 48 7.28 1.78 -0.90
N ASN A 49 7.31 2.87 -0.13
CA ASN A 49 6.10 3.50 0.40
C ASN A 49 5.22 4.03 -0.74
N PHE A 50 5.80 4.57 -1.81
CA PHE A 50 5.04 5.00 -2.99
C PHE A 50 4.36 3.82 -3.70
N VAL A 51 5.10 2.74 -3.95
CA VAL A 51 4.57 1.58 -4.67
C VAL A 51 3.46 0.89 -3.89
N HIS A 52 3.65 0.67 -2.58
CA HIS A 52 2.60 0.10 -1.73
C HIS A 52 1.42 1.05 -1.54
N GLY A 53 1.66 2.36 -1.50
CA GLY A 53 0.63 3.38 -1.38
C GLY A 53 -0.25 3.51 -2.63
N THR A 54 0.31 3.25 -3.82
CA THR A 54 -0.35 3.56 -5.10
C THR A 54 -0.88 2.33 -5.84
N ALA A 55 -0.24 1.16 -5.70
CA ALA A 55 -0.59 -0.03 -6.48
C ALA A 55 -2.04 -0.52 -6.29
N GLU A 56 -2.58 -1.25 -7.26
CA GLU A 56 -3.91 -1.86 -7.13
C GLU A 56 -3.96 -2.85 -5.94
N ALA A 57 -5.07 -2.86 -5.18
CA ALA A 57 -5.21 -3.69 -3.98
C ALA A 57 -5.02 -5.20 -4.23
N GLY A 58 -5.37 -5.69 -5.44
CA GLY A 58 -5.17 -7.09 -5.83
C GLY A 58 -3.71 -7.51 -6.07
N LEU A 59 -2.80 -6.52 -6.20
CA LEU A 59 -1.37 -6.73 -6.38
C LEU A 59 -0.60 -6.68 -5.05
N LEU A 60 -1.20 -6.09 -4.01
CA LEU A 60 -0.61 -6.00 -2.69
C LEU A 60 -0.66 -7.34 -1.95
N ASP A 61 0.42 -7.68 -1.27
CA ASP A 61 0.44 -8.64 -0.17
C ASP A 61 0.13 -7.89 1.13
N ALA A 62 -0.44 -8.55 2.15
CA ALA A 62 -0.67 -7.89 3.43
C ALA A 62 0.63 -7.85 4.25
N ASP A 63 0.97 -6.71 4.87
CA ASP A 63 2.05 -6.64 5.85
C ASP A 63 1.63 -7.29 7.17
N ARG A 64 0.42 -6.93 7.62
CA ARG A 64 -0.14 -7.37 8.90
C ARG A 64 -1.56 -7.85 8.69
N THR A 65 -1.91 -8.87 9.46
CA THR A 65 -3.28 -9.36 9.57
C THR A 65 -3.69 -9.31 11.02
N VAL A 66 -4.80 -8.64 11.31
CA VAL A 66 -5.39 -8.57 12.65
C VAL A 66 -6.74 -9.27 12.62
N SER A 67 -6.91 -10.21 13.54
CA SER A 67 -8.17 -10.95 13.73
C SER A 67 -8.81 -10.68 15.10
N ALA A 68 -8.08 -10.04 16.00
CA ALA A 68 -8.61 -9.65 17.29
C ALA A 68 -9.49 -8.41 17.13
N VAL A 69 -10.71 -8.50 17.67
CA VAL A 69 -11.65 -7.39 17.75
C VAL A 69 -11.95 -7.06 19.21
N SER A 70 -12.15 -5.79 19.51
CA SER A 70 -12.63 -5.31 20.81
C SER A 70 -14.06 -4.75 20.69
N ASP A 71 -14.73 -4.59 21.82
CA ASP A 71 -15.94 -3.77 21.96
C ASP A 71 -17.07 -4.12 20.99
N ALA A 72 -17.63 -5.33 21.11
CA ALA A 72 -18.84 -5.73 20.38
C ALA A 72 -20.08 -5.04 20.97
N THR A 73 -20.36 -3.82 20.51
CA THR A 73 -21.47 -3.00 21.01
C THR A 73 -22.71 -3.18 20.12
N PRO A 74 -23.92 -3.32 20.70
CA PRO A 74 -25.15 -3.35 19.92
C PRO A 74 -25.37 -2.05 19.16
N VAL A 75 -25.63 -2.17 17.87
CA VAL A 75 -26.05 -1.06 17.00
C VAL A 75 -27.46 -1.29 16.46
N GLY A 76 -27.98 -0.30 15.74
CA GLY A 76 -29.30 -0.39 15.10
C GLY A 76 -29.44 -1.66 14.23
N GLY A 77 -30.67 -2.15 14.10
CA GLY A 77 -30.96 -3.31 13.25
C GLY A 77 -30.61 -4.68 13.85
N GLY A 78 -30.21 -4.74 15.13
CA GLY A 78 -29.88 -6.00 15.82
C GLY A 78 -28.49 -6.53 15.52
N TYR A 79 -27.63 -5.71 14.92
CA TYR A 79 -26.24 -6.03 14.63
C TYR A 79 -25.31 -5.52 15.73
N LEU A 80 -24.04 -5.92 15.64
CA LEU A 80 -22.97 -5.44 16.50
C LEU A 80 -21.99 -4.59 15.71
N CYS A 81 -21.44 -3.57 16.35
CA CYS A 81 -20.23 -2.88 15.91
C CYS A 81 -19.05 -3.43 16.69
N ALA A 82 -17.95 -3.77 16.02
CA ALA A 82 -16.72 -4.20 16.64
C ALA A 82 -15.56 -3.32 16.20
N VAL A 83 -14.57 -3.15 17.08
CA VAL A 83 -13.46 -2.22 16.87
C VAL A 83 -12.16 -3.00 16.67
N VAL A 84 -11.36 -2.57 15.69
CA VAL A 84 -10.04 -3.15 15.39
C VAL A 84 -8.98 -2.06 15.51
N SER A 85 -8.00 -2.28 16.38
CA SER A 85 -6.87 -1.36 16.53
C SER A 85 -5.79 -1.64 15.48
N LEU A 86 -5.35 -0.61 14.77
CA LEU A 86 -4.39 -0.76 13.67
C LEU A 86 -3.10 0.04 13.91
N PRO A 87 -2.10 -0.55 14.58
CA PRO A 87 -0.82 0.13 14.78
C PRO A 87 -0.07 0.27 13.45
N GLY A 88 0.33 1.51 13.13
CA GLY A 88 1.13 1.84 11.94
C GLY A 88 0.36 1.75 10.62
N PHE A 89 -0.98 1.80 10.65
CA PHE A 89 -1.81 1.74 9.45
C PHE A 89 -1.42 2.79 8.41
N SER A 90 -1.13 2.33 7.19
CA SER A 90 -0.92 3.20 6.03
C SER A 90 -2.02 3.02 5.00
N ARG A 91 -2.36 1.77 4.67
CA ARG A 91 -3.35 1.46 3.64
C ARG A 91 -4.07 0.16 3.91
N LEU A 92 -5.38 0.12 3.65
CA LEU A 92 -6.14 -1.11 3.73
C LEU A 92 -5.91 -1.97 2.48
N LYS A 93 -5.70 -3.28 2.68
CA LYS A 93 -5.75 -4.25 1.58
C LYS A 93 -7.15 -4.86 1.48
N SER A 94 -7.61 -5.48 2.56
CA SER A 94 -8.94 -6.10 2.60
C SER A 94 -9.43 -6.36 4.02
N ILE A 95 -10.74 -6.36 4.20
CA ILE A 95 -11.43 -6.75 5.41
C ILE A 95 -12.37 -7.89 5.07
N HIS A 96 -12.20 -8.99 5.78
CA HIS A 96 -13.06 -10.16 5.71
C HIS A 96 -13.73 -10.37 7.07
N VAL A 97 -15.05 -10.42 7.08
CA VAL A 97 -15.84 -10.69 8.28
C VAL A 97 -16.81 -11.82 7.95
N GLY A 98 -16.93 -12.79 8.85
CA GLY A 98 -17.85 -13.91 8.70
C GLY A 98 -19.30 -13.41 8.58
N GLY A 99 -20.02 -13.89 7.57
CA GLY A 99 -21.41 -13.47 7.33
C GLY A 99 -21.58 -12.19 6.53
N TRP A 100 -20.51 -11.46 6.21
CA TRP A 100 -20.58 -10.41 5.19
C TRP A 100 -20.63 -11.01 3.79
N ALA A 101 -21.49 -10.48 2.93
CA ALA A 101 -21.64 -10.93 1.55
C ALA A 101 -20.41 -10.65 0.67
N ARG A 102 -19.60 -9.64 1.05
CA ARG A 102 -18.37 -9.26 0.34
C ARG A 102 -17.29 -8.74 1.28
N ALA A 103 -16.05 -8.88 0.87
CA ALA A 103 -14.93 -8.21 1.50
C ALA A 103 -14.94 -6.71 1.20
N LEU A 104 -14.40 -5.91 2.11
CA LEU A 104 -14.20 -4.47 1.90
C LEU A 104 -12.74 -4.18 1.60
N SER A 105 -12.48 -3.34 0.60
CA SER A 105 -11.15 -2.81 0.26
C SER A 105 -11.02 -1.32 0.58
N GLU A 106 -12.12 -0.66 0.94
CA GLU A 106 -12.20 0.77 1.19
C GLU A 106 -12.86 1.02 2.55
N LEU A 107 -12.48 2.14 3.16
CA LEU A 107 -12.98 2.60 4.45
C LEU A 107 -13.68 3.94 4.26
N GLY A 108 -14.79 4.13 4.95
CA GLY A 108 -15.36 5.45 5.16
C GLY A 108 -14.59 6.21 6.23
N ASP A 109 -14.77 7.53 6.23
CA ASP A 109 -14.29 8.41 7.30
C ASP A 109 -15.37 8.53 8.40
N CYS A 110 -14.98 8.67 9.67
CA CYS A 110 -15.90 8.99 10.76
C CYS A 110 -16.61 10.34 10.58
N ASP A 111 -16.02 11.27 9.83
CA ASP A 111 -16.63 12.58 9.56
C ASP A 111 -17.63 12.54 8.39
N SER A 112 -17.80 11.38 7.74
CA SER A 112 -18.70 11.23 6.59
C SER A 112 -20.18 11.19 7.00
N PRO A 113 -21.10 11.68 6.14
CA PRO A 113 -22.53 11.53 6.39
C PRO A 113 -22.98 10.06 6.42
N GLU A 114 -22.22 9.15 5.79
CA GLU A 114 -22.40 7.70 5.84
C GLU A 114 -22.16 7.13 7.24
N TYR A 115 -21.24 7.72 8.00
CA TYR A 115 -20.98 7.33 9.38
C TYR A 115 -22.17 7.68 10.29
N ALA A 116 -22.74 8.88 10.14
CA ALA A 116 -23.91 9.30 10.93
C ALA A 116 -25.12 8.36 10.77
N LYS A 117 -25.28 7.76 9.58
CA LYS A 117 -26.35 6.78 9.28
C LYS A 117 -26.24 5.50 10.11
N GLN A 118 -25.07 5.19 10.67
CA GLN A 118 -24.89 3.97 11.46
C GLN A 118 -25.67 3.98 12.79
N SER A 119 -26.06 5.16 13.27
CA SER A 119 -26.94 5.31 14.43
C SER A 119 -28.41 4.98 14.12
N ASP A 120 -28.82 5.02 12.85
CA ASP A 120 -30.19 4.77 12.41
C ASP A 120 -30.37 3.29 12.03
N PRO A 121 -31.26 2.53 12.71
CA PRO A 121 -31.55 1.13 12.39
C PRO A 121 -31.99 0.84 10.95
N TYR A 122 -32.54 1.83 10.25
CA TYR A 122 -33.06 1.66 8.89
C TYR A 122 -32.08 2.10 7.80
N ALA A 123 -31.03 2.83 8.17
CA ALA A 123 -30.02 3.36 7.25
C ALA A 123 -28.59 2.86 7.53
N CYS A 124 -28.39 2.08 8.60
CA CYS A 124 -27.11 1.48 8.93
C CYS A 124 -26.67 0.43 7.90
N GLY A 125 -25.38 0.06 7.96
CA GLY A 125 -24.86 -1.07 7.21
C GLY A 125 -25.60 -2.36 7.54
N THR A 126 -25.55 -3.31 6.59
CA THR A 126 -26.07 -4.67 6.78
C THR A 126 -25.01 -5.68 6.35
N PRO A 127 -25.09 -6.95 6.74
CA PRO A 127 -24.14 -7.97 6.28
C PRO A 127 -24.08 -8.10 4.73
N GLU A 128 -25.19 -7.81 4.04
CA GLU A 128 -25.28 -7.76 2.58
C GLU A 128 -24.61 -6.52 1.98
N ARG A 129 -24.58 -5.42 2.72
CA ARG A 129 -23.93 -4.15 2.37
C ARG A 129 -23.05 -3.68 3.52
N PRO A 130 -21.92 -4.37 3.75
CA PRO A 130 -21.09 -4.09 4.89
C PRO A 130 -20.41 -2.73 4.74
N VAL A 131 -20.18 -2.09 5.87
CA VAL A 131 -19.51 -0.80 5.96
C VAL A 131 -18.50 -0.84 7.10
N ALA A 132 -17.38 -0.18 6.89
CA ALA A 132 -16.32 -0.02 7.88
C ALA A 132 -15.79 1.40 7.80
N PHE A 133 -15.47 1.96 8.96
CA PHE A 133 -15.04 3.35 9.08
C PHE A 133 -13.70 3.42 9.82
N LEU A 134 -12.80 4.28 9.35
CA LEU A 134 -11.59 4.63 10.06
C LEU A 134 -11.91 5.80 10.99
N CYS A 135 -11.66 5.61 12.28
CA CYS A 135 -12.00 6.59 13.31
C CYS A 135 -10.76 6.92 14.16
N ASP A 136 -10.62 8.18 14.50
CA ASP A 136 -9.51 8.68 15.31
C ASP A 136 -9.85 8.63 16.80
N TYR A 137 -9.24 7.68 17.50
CA TYR A 137 -9.36 7.52 18.95
C TYR A 137 -8.19 8.22 19.67
N GLY A 138 -7.97 9.50 19.32
CA GLY A 138 -6.89 10.31 19.87
C GLY A 138 -5.51 9.90 19.34
N VAL A 139 -4.78 9.05 20.08
CA VAL A 139 -3.41 8.63 19.72
C VAL A 139 -3.42 7.49 18.70
N ASP A 140 -4.45 6.64 18.73
CA ASP A 140 -4.55 5.47 17.86
C ASP A 140 -5.69 5.62 16.85
N LYS A 141 -5.43 5.21 15.61
CA LYS A 141 -6.49 5.00 14.61
C LYS A 141 -7.09 3.61 14.78
N LYS A 142 -8.41 3.53 14.78
CA LYS A 142 -9.15 2.26 14.87
C LYS A 142 -10.14 2.14 13.73
N ILE A 143 -10.42 0.92 13.32
CA ILE A 143 -11.50 0.64 12.37
C ILE A 143 -12.71 0.15 13.14
N GLU A 144 -13.84 0.79 12.90
CA GLU A 144 -15.15 0.32 13.33
C GLU A 144 -15.77 -0.53 12.22
N LEU A 145 -16.08 -1.77 12.56
CA LEU A 145 -16.74 -2.74 11.70
C LEU A 145 -18.21 -2.81 12.09
N TYR A 146 -19.09 -2.36 11.20
CA TYR A 146 -20.53 -2.40 11.45
C TYR A 146 -21.15 -3.66 10.84
N SER A 147 -22.34 -4.03 11.30
CA SER A 147 -23.12 -5.14 10.72
C SER A 147 -22.56 -6.54 11.05
N LEU A 148 -21.97 -6.74 12.24
CA LEU A 148 -21.63 -8.08 12.70
C LEU A 148 -22.88 -8.78 13.20
N VAL A 149 -23.07 -10.04 12.80
CA VAL A 149 -24.22 -10.85 13.22
C VAL A 149 -24.07 -11.35 14.65
N ARG A 150 -22.84 -11.69 15.06
CA ARG A 150 -22.52 -12.25 16.38
C ARG A 150 -21.16 -11.76 16.87
N ALA A 151 -20.96 -11.73 18.19
CA ALA A 151 -19.69 -11.33 18.79
C ALA A 151 -18.54 -12.31 18.52
N ASP A 152 -18.85 -13.58 18.21
CA ASP A 152 -17.90 -14.66 17.89
C ASP A 152 -17.58 -14.75 16.39
N THR A 153 -17.95 -13.74 15.60
CA THR A 153 -17.73 -13.74 14.15
C THR A 153 -16.24 -13.67 13.82
N SER A 154 -15.79 -14.49 12.86
CA SER A 154 -14.41 -14.45 12.37
C SER A 154 -14.11 -13.13 11.67
N VAL A 155 -13.07 -12.42 12.08
CA VAL A 155 -12.61 -11.18 11.46
C VAL A 155 -11.18 -11.32 10.99
N SER A 156 -10.86 -10.79 9.81
CA SER A 156 -9.51 -10.70 9.26
C SER A 156 -9.36 -9.37 8.53
N VAL A 157 -8.66 -8.44 9.18
CA VAL A 157 -8.27 -7.15 8.61
C VAL A 157 -6.83 -7.24 8.13
N GLN A 158 -6.64 -7.10 6.82
CA GLN A 158 -5.33 -7.10 6.15
C GLN A 158 -4.96 -5.69 5.72
N TYR A 159 -3.78 -5.23 6.12
CA TYR A 159 -3.34 -3.86 5.84
C TYR A 159 -1.83 -3.74 5.64
N MET A 160 -1.44 -2.60 5.09
CA MET A 160 -0.07 -2.15 4.86
C MET A 160 0.37 -1.19 5.95
N VAL A 161 1.66 -1.26 6.31
CA VAL A 161 2.26 -0.38 7.32
C VAL A 161 3.29 0.53 6.66
N TYR A 162 3.27 1.81 7.03
CA TYR A 162 4.27 2.77 6.56
C TYR A 162 5.66 2.39 7.09
N ARG A 163 6.67 2.34 6.23
CA ARG A 163 8.05 1.98 6.60
C ARG A 163 8.91 3.24 6.73
N GLY A 164 9.35 3.53 7.96
CA GLY A 164 10.28 4.63 8.26
C GLY A 164 11.75 4.22 8.32
N ALA A 165 12.05 2.92 8.28
CA ALA A 165 13.41 2.38 8.32
C ALA A 165 13.47 1.07 7.50
N LEU A 166 14.69 0.68 7.10
CA LEU A 166 14.93 -0.61 6.47
C LEU A 166 14.63 -1.74 7.46
N ASP A 167 14.06 -2.83 6.96
CA ASP A 167 13.85 -4.05 7.72
C ASP A 167 15.20 -4.79 7.84
N THR A 168 15.39 -5.53 8.93
CA THR A 168 16.51 -6.46 9.09
C THR A 168 15.97 -7.88 9.06
N ASP A 169 16.53 -8.73 8.20
CA ASP A 169 16.13 -10.14 8.11
C ASP A 169 16.73 -10.99 9.24
N ALA A 170 16.41 -12.29 9.23
CA ALA A 170 16.95 -13.24 10.21
C ALA A 170 18.49 -13.44 10.11
N THR A 171 19.10 -13.04 8.99
CA THR A 171 20.56 -13.14 8.76
C THR A 171 21.31 -11.87 9.16
N GLY A 172 20.58 -10.79 9.49
CA GLY A 172 21.15 -9.48 9.81
C GLY A 172 21.31 -8.56 8.59
N ALA A 173 20.85 -8.97 7.41
CA ALA A 173 20.86 -8.15 6.20
C ALA A 173 19.76 -7.09 6.27
N GLU A 174 20.14 -5.84 5.95
CA GLU A 174 19.17 -4.75 5.79
C GLU A 174 18.50 -4.84 4.41
N GLY A 175 17.21 -4.51 4.36
CA GLY A 175 16.44 -4.58 3.12
C GLY A 175 15.03 -4.03 3.25
N VAL A 176 14.19 -4.38 2.28
CA VAL A 176 12.78 -4.02 2.27
C VAL A 176 11.92 -5.23 1.92
N SER A 177 10.72 -5.29 2.51
CA SER A 177 9.72 -6.30 2.19
C SER A 177 8.76 -5.76 1.14
N VAL A 178 8.86 -6.22 -0.11
CA VAL A 178 7.97 -5.80 -1.22
C VAL A 178 6.87 -6.83 -1.43
N SER A 179 5.68 -6.41 -1.87
CA SER A 179 4.66 -7.36 -2.33
C SER A 179 5.21 -8.13 -3.54
N GLY A 180 5.02 -9.46 -3.58
CA GLY A 180 5.73 -10.31 -4.54
C GLY A 180 5.45 -9.95 -6.01
N LYS A 181 4.22 -9.52 -6.30
CA LYS A 181 3.80 -9.07 -7.65
C LYS A 181 4.29 -7.67 -8.02
N LEU A 182 4.79 -6.90 -7.07
CA LEU A 182 5.21 -5.50 -7.24
C LEU A 182 6.73 -5.34 -7.19
N VAL A 183 7.50 -6.43 -7.17
CA VAL A 183 8.97 -6.37 -7.13
C VAL A 183 9.52 -5.62 -8.34
N ASP A 184 9.03 -5.92 -9.54
CA ASP A 184 9.52 -5.27 -10.75
C ASP A 184 9.09 -3.80 -10.79
N ALA A 185 7.82 -3.51 -10.45
CA ALA A 185 7.33 -2.13 -10.32
C ALA A 185 8.18 -1.31 -9.35
N TYR A 186 8.59 -1.90 -8.23
CA TYR A 186 9.49 -1.29 -7.26
C TYR A 186 10.88 -0.98 -7.84
N VAL A 187 11.49 -1.93 -8.54
CA VAL A 187 12.80 -1.73 -9.16
C VAL A 187 12.75 -0.63 -10.23
N TYR A 188 11.74 -0.66 -11.12
CA TYR A 188 11.57 0.37 -12.15
C TYR A 188 11.30 1.76 -11.55
N TYR A 189 10.47 1.85 -10.51
CA TYR A 189 10.19 3.13 -9.86
C TYR A 189 11.44 3.69 -9.18
N LEU A 190 12.21 2.84 -8.47
CA LEU A 190 13.45 3.24 -7.83
C LEU A 190 14.51 3.68 -8.85
N ALA A 191 14.63 2.96 -9.97
CA ALA A 191 15.50 3.35 -11.07
C ALA A 191 15.09 4.72 -11.65
N GLY A 192 13.78 4.94 -11.86
CA GLY A 192 13.26 6.23 -12.30
C GLY A 192 13.59 7.37 -11.32
N LEU A 193 13.40 7.17 -10.01
CA LEU A 193 13.77 8.17 -8.99
C LEU A 193 15.27 8.52 -9.01
N VAL A 194 16.12 7.51 -9.24
CA VAL A 194 17.56 7.70 -9.37
C VAL A 194 17.87 8.54 -10.61
N LEU A 195 17.24 8.27 -11.75
CA LEU A 195 17.41 9.08 -12.97
C LEU A 195 16.91 10.51 -12.82
N VAL A 196 15.80 10.75 -12.09
CA VAL A 196 15.34 12.11 -11.76
C VAL A 196 16.44 12.88 -11.03
N MET A 197 17.11 12.24 -10.06
CA MET A 197 18.19 12.86 -9.28
C MET A 197 19.44 13.14 -10.13
N LEU A 198 19.65 12.36 -11.18
CA LEU A 198 20.72 12.54 -12.16
C LEU A 198 20.31 13.48 -13.30
N ASN A 199 19.07 14.00 -13.27
CA ASN A 199 18.49 14.86 -14.30
C ASN A 199 18.52 14.22 -15.70
N ASP A 200 18.28 12.91 -15.77
CA ASP A 200 18.25 12.15 -17.02
C ASP A 200 16.82 12.10 -17.62
N PRO A 201 16.66 12.34 -18.94
CA PRO A 201 15.35 12.39 -19.58
C PRO A 201 14.61 11.05 -19.62
N HIS A 202 15.30 9.92 -19.47
CA HIS A 202 14.66 8.58 -19.48
C HIS A 202 13.97 8.23 -18.16
N ALA A 203 14.03 9.12 -17.15
CA ALA A 203 13.38 8.93 -15.87
C ALA A 203 11.86 8.68 -16.03
N ASP A 204 11.21 9.48 -16.88
CA ASP A 204 9.76 9.40 -17.08
C ASP A 204 9.32 8.06 -17.67
N ASP A 205 10.14 7.45 -18.54
CA ASP A 205 9.84 6.14 -19.14
C ASP A 205 9.80 5.04 -18.08
N LEU A 206 10.78 5.03 -17.16
CA LEU A 206 10.84 4.04 -16.07
C LEU A 206 9.71 4.25 -15.04
N LEU A 207 9.40 5.51 -14.72
CA LEU A 207 8.30 5.84 -13.82
C LEU A 207 6.94 5.44 -14.41
N ASN A 208 6.73 5.67 -15.70
CA ASN A 208 5.52 5.26 -16.41
C ASN A 208 5.39 3.73 -16.48
N MET A 209 6.50 3.02 -16.74
CA MET A 209 6.53 1.56 -16.72
C MET A 209 6.17 1.01 -15.34
N ALA A 210 6.73 1.58 -14.27
CA ALA A 210 6.38 1.22 -12.90
C ALA A 210 4.88 1.43 -12.61
N CYS A 211 4.32 2.58 -13.02
CA CYS A 211 2.90 2.88 -12.84
C CYS A 211 1.99 1.87 -13.57
N SER A 212 2.36 1.47 -14.79
CA SER A 212 1.65 0.44 -15.53
C SER A 212 1.69 -0.91 -14.80
N LEU A 213 2.85 -1.32 -14.28
CA LEU A 213 2.99 -2.56 -13.49
C LEU A 213 2.25 -2.51 -12.15
N MET A 214 2.01 -1.32 -11.61
CA MET A 214 1.19 -1.11 -10.41
C MET A 214 -0.33 -1.19 -10.68
N GLY A 215 -0.76 -1.38 -11.93
CA GLY A 215 -2.17 -1.35 -12.30
C GLY A 215 -2.78 0.06 -12.28
N VAL A 216 -1.94 1.09 -12.20
CA VAL A 216 -2.35 2.50 -12.24
C VAL A 216 -2.42 2.90 -13.70
N GLN A 217 -3.60 3.26 -14.20
CA GLN A 217 -3.68 3.83 -15.55
C GLN A 217 -2.92 5.16 -15.56
N SER A 218 -1.93 5.26 -16.44
CA SER A 218 -1.20 6.50 -16.70
C SER A 218 -2.20 7.62 -17.03
N GLN A 219 -1.99 8.79 -16.42
CA GLN A 219 -2.94 9.93 -16.48
C GLN A 219 -3.31 10.35 -17.92
N ALA A 220 -2.51 9.97 -18.92
CA ALA A 220 -2.78 10.22 -20.34
C ALA A 220 -4.15 9.73 -20.84
N LYS A 221 -4.77 8.73 -20.21
CA LYS A 221 -6.06 8.18 -20.67
C LYS A 221 -7.31 8.81 -20.02
N ARG A 222 -7.15 9.71 -19.04
CA ARG A 222 -8.30 10.38 -18.40
C ARG A 222 -8.78 11.63 -19.13
N GLU A 223 -7.95 12.24 -19.98
CA GLU A 223 -8.32 13.47 -20.69
C GLU A 223 -9.17 13.22 -21.95
N GLU A 224 -9.17 12.00 -22.50
CA GLU A 224 -9.98 11.67 -23.70
C GLU A 224 -11.42 11.21 -23.38
N GLY A 225 -11.76 10.98 -22.11
CA GLY A 225 -13.08 10.47 -21.70
C GLY A 225 -14.10 11.55 -21.28
N GLY A 226 -13.71 12.83 -21.33
CA GLY A 226 -14.45 13.95 -20.77
C GLY A 226 -15.09 14.89 -21.79
N GLN A 227 -15.55 14.39 -22.94
CA GLN A 227 -16.46 15.13 -23.82
C GLN A 227 -17.50 14.17 -24.42
N ALA A 228 -18.66 14.07 -23.77
CA ALA A 228 -19.94 13.72 -24.37
C ALA A 228 -21.07 14.28 -23.49
#